data_AF-A0A316E0I9-F1
#
_entry.id   AF-A0A316E0I9-F1
#
_cell.length_a   1.000
_cell.length_b   1.000
_cell.length_c   1.000
_cell.angle_alpha   90.00
_cell.angle_beta   90.00
_cell.angle_gamma   90.00
#
_symmetry.space_group_name_H-M   'P 1'
#
loop_
_entity.id
_entity.type
_entity.pdbx_description
1 polymer ?
#
loop_
_entity_poly.entity_id
_entity_poly.type
_entity_poly.pdbx_seq_one_letter_code
_entity_poly.pdbx_strand_id
1 'polypeptide(L)' 'MKAIWNKTVIAESNNTRVLENNHYFPADSIKDQYFKPSGTHTTCPWKGEAS' A
#
# COMPACT_ATOMS: atom_id res chain seq x y z
N MET A 1 2.63 -8.16 9.47
CA MET A 1 1.65 -7.04 9.48
C MET A 1 0.50 -7.38 8.53
N LYS A 2 -0.76 -7.02 8.85
CA LYS A 2 -1.93 -7.25 8.00
C LYS A 2 -2.71 -5.96 7.79
N ALA A 3 -3.04 -5.63 6.55
CA ALA A 3 -4.00 -4.59 6.20
C ALA A 3 -5.38 -5.24 5.96
N ILE A 4 -6.39 -4.80 6.73
CA ILE A 4 -7.73 -5.39 6.72
C ILE A 4 -8.75 -4.33 6.36
N TRP A 5 -9.57 -4.62 5.36
CA TRP A 5 -10.70 -3.79 4.94
C TRP A 5 -11.96 -4.64 4.86
N ASN A 6 -13.07 -4.21 5.46
CA ASN A 6 -14.34 -4.96 5.47
C ASN A 6 -14.19 -6.46 5.82
N LYS A 7 -13.39 -6.77 6.84
CA LYS A 7 -13.05 -8.16 7.28
C LYS A 7 -12.23 -8.99 6.28
N THR A 8 -11.75 -8.37 5.19
CA THR A 8 -10.90 -9.00 4.18
C THR A 8 -9.46 -8.52 4.33
N VAL A 9 -8.51 -9.46 4.38
CA VAL A 9 -7.08 -9.13 4.34
C VAL A 9 -6.71 -8.76 2.91
N ILE A 10 -6.34 -7.50 2.68
CA ILE A 10 -5.99 -6.95 1.36
C ILE A 10 -4.48 -6.91 1.11
N ALA A 11 -3.67 -6.90 2.16
CA ALA A 11 -2.21 -7.07 2.08
C ALA A 11 -1.67 -7.73 3.37
N GLU A 12 -0.65 -8.56 3.25
CA GLU A 12 -0.01 -9.21 4.40
C GLU A 12 1.49 -9.44 4.13
N SER A 13 2.34 -8.89 5.00
CA SER A 13 3.78 -9.11 4.92
C SER A 13 4.46 -8.88 6.27
N ASN A 14 5.56 -9.58 6.50
CA ASN A 14 6.46 -9.30 7.61
C ASN A 14 7.57 -8.30 7.23
N ASN A 15 7.71 -7.99 5.94
CA ASN A 15 8.77 -7.14 5.39
C ASN A 15 8.23 -5.76 4.96
N THR A 16 7.41 -5.13 5.81
CA THR A 16 6.94 -3.76 5.54
C THR A 16 8.07 -2.76 5.78
N ARG A 17 8.12 -1.69 4.98
CA ARG A 17 8.98 -0.53 5.27
C ARG A 17 8.23 0.48 6.12
N VAL A 18 8.87 1.00 7.15
CA VAL A 18 8.28 2.05 8.00
C VAL A 18 8.83 3.40 7.57
N LEU A 19 7.95 4.34 7.25
CA LEU A 19 8.29 5.73 6.92
C LEU A 19 7.28 6.65 7.58
N GLU A 20 7.74 7.66 8.33
CA GLU A 20 6.86 8.62 9.04
C GLU A 20 5.80 7.91 9.91
N ASN A 21 6.19 6.83 10.61
CA ASN A 21 5.30 5.95 11.39
C ASN A 21 4.19 5.22 10.60
N ASN A 22 4.26 5.22 9.27
CA ASN A 22 3.36 4.47 8.40
C ASN A 22 4.03 3.20 7.85
N HIS A 23 3.26 2.12 7.71
CA HIS A 23 3.72 0.87 7.12
C HIS A 23 3.42 0.82 5.62
N TYR A 24 4.47 0.66 4.81
CA TYR A 24 4.40 0.44 3.38
C TYR A 24 4.62 -1.03 3.08
N PHE A 25 3.63 -1.64 2.44
CA PHE A 25 3.67 -3.03 2.01
C PHE A 25 4.42 -3.15 0.68
N PRO A 26 5.26 -4.18 0.50
CA PRO A 26 5.83 -4.46 -0.82
C PRO A 26 4.72 -4.90 -1.78
N ALA A 27 4.87 -4.60 -3.07
CA ALA A 27 3.82 -4.78 -4.07
C ALA A 27 3.36 -6.24 -4.20
N ASP A 28 4.29 -7.20 -4.09
CA ASP A 28 4.04 -8.64 -4.14
C ASP A 28 3.18 -9.16 -2.97
N SER A 29 3.07 -8.40 -1.89
CA SER A 29 2.24 -8.73 -0.74
C SER A 29 0.81 -8.20 -0.82
N ILE A 30 0.50 -7.41 -1.85
CA ILE A 30 -0.82 -6.86 -2.12
C ILE A 30 -1.64 -7.89 -2.90
N LYS A 31 -2.90 -8.08 -2.52
CA LYS A 31 -3.81 -8.97 -3.24
C LYS A 31 -4.51 -8.22 -4.36
N ASP A 32 -3.91 -8.23 -5.55
CA ASP A 32 -4.34 -7.48 -6.75
C ASP A 32 -5.82 -7.66 -7.11
N GLN A 33 -6.43 -8.80 -6.79
CA GLN A 33 -7.86 -9.06 -7.01
C GLN A 33 -8.80 -8.05 -6.32
N TYR A 34 -8.32 -7.28 -5.34
CA TYR A 34 -9.08 -6.25 -4.65
C TYR A 34 -8.75 -4.82 -5.10
N PHE A 35 -7.84 -4.65 -6.06
CA PHE A 35 -7.36 -3.35 -6.51
C PHE A 35 -7.60 -3.16 -8.02
N LYS A 36 -7.68 -1.91 -8.43
CA LYS A 36 -7.68 -1.50 -9.83
C LYS A 36 -6.80 -0.28 -9.99
N PRO A 37 -6.14 -0.09 -11.15
CA PRO A 37 -5.41 1.13 -11.40
C PRO A 37 -6.35 2.34 -11.35
N SER A 38 -5.86 3.43 -10.77
CA SER A 38 -6.48 4.75 -10.81
C SER A 38 -5.63 5.66 -11.69
N GLY A 39 -6.27 6.58 -12.40
CA GLY A 39 -5.55 7.65 -13.12
C GLY A 39 -5.25 8.87 -12.24
N THR A 40 -5.59 8.82 -10.95
CA THR A 40 -5.33 9.91 -10.01
C THR A 40 -3.90 9.84 -9.52
N HIS A 41 -3.13 10.90 -9.74
CA HIS A 41 -1.77 11.04 -9.26
C HIS A 41 -1.65 12.25 -8.34
N THR A 42 -0.81 12.13 -7.31
CA THR A 42 -0.51 13.24 -6.38
C THR A 42 0.98 13.26 -6.09
N THR A 43 1.55 14.46 -5.96
CA THR A 43 2.99 14.64 -5.78
C THR A 43 3.30 15.23 -4.42
N CYS A 44 4.21 14.60 -3.69
CA CYS A 44 4.79 15.09 -2.45
C CYS A 44 6.25 15.50 -2.69
N PRO A 45 6.70 16.69 -2.25
CA PRO A 45 8.05 17.18 -2.51
C PRO A 45 9.18 16.23 -2.07
N TRP A 46 8.95 15.41 -1.03
CA TRP A 46 9.97 14.50 -0.48
C TRP A 46 9.67 13.01 -0.68
N LYS A 47 8.43 12.63 -1.05
CA LYS A 47 8.06 11.22 -1.32
C LYS A 47 7.92 10.90 -2.81
N GLY A 48 7.88 11.90 -3.67
CA GLY A 48 7.66 11.72 -5.11
C GLY A 48 6.17 11.64 -5.47
N GLU A 49 5.88 10.95 -6.57
CA GLU A 49 4.53 10.76 -7.11
C GLU A 49 3.88 9.49 -6.55
N ALA A 50 2.62 9.56 -6.17
CA ALA A 50 1.79 8.43 -5.76
C ALA A 50 0.80 8.05 -6.87
N SER A 51 0.60 6.74 -7.07
CA SER A 51 -0.27 6.11 -8.07
C SER A 51 -0.99 4.88 -7.51
#